data_AF-A0A2S7PSK7-F1
#
_entry.id   AF-A0A2S7PSK7-F1
#
_cell.length_a   1.000
_cell.length_b   1.000
_cell.length_c   1.000
_cell.angle_alpha   90.00
_cell.angle_beta   90.00
_cell.angle_gamma   90.00
#
_symmetry.space_group_name_H-M   'P 1'
#
loop_
_entity.id
_entity.type
_entity.pdbx_description
1 polymer ?
#
loop_
_entity_poly.entity_id
_entity_poly.type
_entity_poly.pdbx_seq_one_letter_code
_entity_poly.pdbx_strand_id
1 'polypeptide(L)'
;MKQEEITSNIMMQAFKFTHCKISSGDSIDDDQLIGISIRCFGAVFYIRYLPGNLAASSYLLAEHVRSLGIMRGDDDIQSDEQIWILKNPFERLMEDTAPKPTSVNHLFDYLYPLYLVLEARAADKDSIEIQPHFKGSIPRQLLDAQVNICLYGKSRQPRNLWL
;
A
#
# COMPACT_ATOMS: atom_id res chain seq x y z
N MET A 1 27.55 7.03 42.55
CA MET A 1 27.39 6.60 41.14
C MET A 1 25.92 6.69 40.80
N LYS A 2 25.52 7.72 40.03
CA LYS A 2 24.12 7.87 39.58
C LYS A 2 23.98 7.11 38.26
N GLN A 3 23.05 6.16 38.23
CA GLN A 3 22.63 5.47 37.01
C GLN A 3 21.82 6.49 36.19
N GLU A 4 22.32 6.88 35.02
CA GLU A 4 21.53 7.61 34.02
C GLU A 4 20.66 6.61 33.29
N GLU A 5 19.39 6.55 33.71
CA GLU A 5 18.33 5.80 33.05
C GLU A 5 17.89 6.60 31.82
N ILE A 6 18.54 6.37 30.68
CA ILE A 6 18.12 6.90 29.38
C ILE A 6 16.81 6.20 29.03
N THR A 7 15.70 6.78 29.46
CA THR A 7 14.37 6.50 28.94
C THR A 7 14.35 7.02 27.50
N SER A 8 14.74 6.15 26.56
CA SER A 8 14.43 6.36 25.15
C SER A 8 12.92 6.43 25.02
N ASN A 9 12.38 7.64 24.91
CA ASN A 9 11.02 7.88 24.46
C ASN A 9 10.89 7.25 23.07
N ILE A 10 10.42 6.00 23.02
CA ILE A 10 10.06 5.35 21.77
C ILE A 10 8.79 6.05 21.30
N MET A 11 8.94 7.05 20.43
CA MET A 11 7.78 7.64 19.79
C MET A 11 7.16 6.58 18.88
N MET A 12 5.98 6.09 19.26
CA MET A 12 5.18 5.21 18.40
C MET A 12 4.80 5.96 17.12
N GLN A 13 5.04 5.34 15.98
CA GLN A 13 4.68 5.90 14.68
C GLN A 13 3.17 5.73 14.45
N ALA A 14 2.47 6.84 14.24
CA ALA A 14 1.05 6.80 13.91
C ALA A 14 0.87 6.51 12.41
N PHE A 15 0.10 5.48 12.10
CA PHE A 15 -0.32 5.14 10.74
C PHE A 15 -1.76 5.60 10.54
N LYS A 16 -1.96 6.49 9.56
CA LYS A 16 -3.27 7.04 9.21
C LYS A 16 -3.69 6.51 7.84
N PHE A 17 -4.82 5.81 7.81
CA PHE A 17 -5.48 5.50 6.55
C PHE A 17 -5.79 6.81 5.82
N THR A 18 -5.37 6.88 4.55
CA THR A 18 -5.48 8.12 3.79
C THR A 18 -6.50 7.98 2.67
N HIS A 19 -6.46 6.87 1.95
CA HIS A 19 -7.34 6.66 0.80
C HIS A 19 -7.34 5.17 0.39
N CYS A 20 -8.48 4.67 -0.09
CA CYS A 20 -8.58 3.39 -0.76
C CYS A 20 -9.03 3.61 -2.20
N LYS A 21 -8.38 2.93 -3.15
CA LYS A 21 -8.73 2.96 -4.56
C LYS A 21 -8.95 1.55 -5.08
N ILE A 22 -10.06 1.38 -5.77
CA ILE A 22 -10.28 0.24 -6.65
C ILE A 22 -10.07 0.76 -8.06
N SER A 23 -9.12 0.20 -8.81
CA SER A 23 -9.06 0.50 -10.23
C SER A 23 -9.94 -0.46 -11.01
N SER A 24 -10.75 0.12 -11.89
CA SER A 24 -11.21 -0.52 -13.12
C SER A 24 -10.34 0.06 -14.23
N GLY A 25 -9.45 -0.73 -14.84
CA GLY A 25 -8.73 -0.32 -16.03
C GLY A 25 -9.58 -0.48 -17.30
N ASP A 26 -8.94 -0.37 -18.46
CA ASP A 26 -9.48 -0.84 -19.75
C ASP A 26 -8.83 -2.20 -20.13
N SER A 27 -8.04 -2.79 -19.23
CA SER A 27 -7.33 -4.06 -19.40
C SER A 27 -7.76 -5.04 -18.33
N ILE A 28 -7.98 -6.30 -18.72
CA ILE A 28 -8.57 -7.35 -17.87
C ILE A 28 -7.81 -7.55 -16.55
N ASP A 29 -6.50 -7.25 -16.51
CA ASP A 29 -5.66 -7.38 -15.31
C ASP A 29 -5.72 -6.16 -14.36
N ASP A 30 -5.95 -4.94 -14.89
CA ASP A 30 -6.07 -3.73 -14.07
C ASP A 30 -7.50 -3.56 -13.49
N ASP A 31 -8.47 -4.31 -14.02
CA ASP A 31 -9.89 -4.27 -13.67
C ASP A 31 -10.22 -4.86 -12.30
N GLN A 32 -9.24 -5.48 -11.65
CA GLN A 32 -9.44 -6.21 -10.41
C GLN A 32 -8.40 -5.87 -9.35
N LEU A 33 -7.66 -4.77 -9.49
CA LEU A 33 -6.69 -4.34 -8.48
C LEU A 33 -7.40 -3.65 -7.31
N ILE A 34 -7.10 -4.11 -6.09
CA ILE A 34 -7.40 -3.36 -4.86
C ILE A 34 -6.12 -2.65 -4.42
N GLY A 35 -6.18 -1.31 -4.34
CA GLY A 35 -5.08 -0.46 -3.93
C GLY A 35 -5.41 0.33 -2.66
N ILE A 36 -4.63 0.15 -1.60
CA ILE A 36 -4.83 0.86 -0.33
C ILE A 36 -3.65 1.80 -0.10
N SER A 37 -3.93 3.06 0.26
CA SER A 37 -2.91 4.05 0.60
C SER A 37 -2.98 4.42 2.08
N ILE A 38 -1.87 4.17 2.77
CA ILE A 38 -1.70 4.45 4.20
C ILE A 38 -0.54 5.42 4.36
N ARG A 39 -0.73 6.50 5.11
CA ARG A 39 0.29 7.49 5.37
C ARG A 39 0.78 7.37 6.82
N CYS A 40 2.06 7.56 7.01
CA CYS A 40 2.65 7.88 8.31
C CYS A 40 3.55 9.11 8.14
N PHE A 41 4.21 9.53 9.22
CA PHE A 41 5.23 10.58 9.11
C PHE A 41 6.42 10.08 8.30
N GLY A 42 6.78 10.82 7.24
CA GLY A 42 7.92 10.51 6.38
C GLY A 42 7.63 9.49 5.28
N ALA A 43 6.47 8.81 5.27
CA ALA A 43 6.16 7.83 4.22
C ALA A 43 4.66 7.69 3.88
N VAL A 44 4.41 7.22 2.67
CA VAL A 44 3.12 6.76 2.15
C VAL A 44 3.32 5.35 1.61
N PHE A 45 2.57 4.40 2.15
CA PHE A 45 2.51 3.03 1.71
C PHE A 45 1.38 2.85 0.71
N TYR A 46 1.68 2.20 -0.42
CA TYR A 46 0.71 1.69 -1.38
C TYR A 46 0.69 0.18 -1.30
N ILE A 47 -0.34 -0.36 -0.68
CA ILE A 47 -0.60 -1.81 -0.64
C ILE A 47 -1.39 -2.18 -1.88
N ARG A 48 -0.92 -3.19 -2.62
CA ARG A 48 -1.54 -3.65 -3.86
C ARG A 48 -1.90 -5.13 -3.75
N TYR A 49 -3.17 -5.42 -3.99
CA TYR A 49 -3.68 -6.77 -4.19
C TYR A 49 -3.92 -6.99 -5.68
N LEU A 50 -2.98 -7.69 -6.31
CA LEU A 50 -3.03 -8.05 -7.72
C LEU A 50 -3.52 -9.50 -7.84
N PRO A 51 -4.56 -9.78 -8.66
CA PRO A 51 -5.05 -11.15 -8.86
C PRO A 51 -3.93 -12.11 -9.25
N GLY A 52 -3.03 -11.71 -10.15
CA GLY A 52 -1.91 -12.52 -10.61
C GLY A 52 -0.93 -12.93 -9.49
N ASN A 53 -0.76 -12.09 -8.46
CA ASN A 53 0.09 -12.43 -7.31
C ASN A 53 -0.58 -13.41 -6.34
N LEU A 54 -1.90 -13.53 -6.41
CA LEU A 54 -2.71 -14.40 -5.55
C LEU A 54 -3.13 -15.69 -6.26
N ALA A 55 -3.01 -15.73 -7.59
CA ALA A 55 -3.48 -16.82 -8.44
C ALA A 55 -2.87 -18.20 -8.11
N ALA A 56 -1.76 -18.25 -7.38
CA ALA A 56 -1.22 -19.51 -6.87
C ALA A 56 -2.20 -20.19 -5.89
N SER A 57 -2.89 -19.43 -5.03
CA SER A 57 -3.90 -19.93 -4.09
C SER A 57 -5.30 -19.57 -4.56
N SER A 58 -6.11 -20.60 -4.83
CA SER A 58 -7.52 -20.41 -5.20
C SER A 58 -8.34 -19.78 -4.06
N TYR A 59 -7.96 -20.05 -2.81
CA TYR A 59 -8.64 -19.47 -1.64
C TYR A 59 -8.40 -17.96 -1.58
N LEU A 60 -7.14 -17.52 -1.65
CA LEU A 60 -6.79 -16.10 -1.59
C LEU A 60 -7.33 -15.33 -2.80
N LEU A 61 -7.37 -15.96 -3.97
CA LEU A 61 -7.99 -15.36 -5.15
C LEU A 61 -9.51 -15.19 -4.98
N ALA A 62 -10.20 -16.17 -4.39
CA ALA A 62 -11.64 -16.06 -4.10
C ALA A 62 -11.91 -14.96 -3.05
N GLU A 63 -11.09 -14.89 -1.99
CA GLU A 63 -11.17 -13.83 -0.99
C GLU A 63 -10.93 -12.45 -1.60
N HIS A 64 -9.95 -12.33 -2.50
CA HIS A 64 -9.72 -11.09 -3.24
C HIS A 64 -10.95 -10.63 -4.04
N VAL A 65 -11.61 -11.55 -4.76
CA VAL A 65 -12.84 -11.25 -5.51
C VAL A 65 -13.97 -10.82 -4.56
N ARG A 66 -14.10 -11.49 -3.41
CA ARG A 66 -15.08 -11.13 -2.37
C ARG A 66 -14.82 -9.73 -1.84
N SER A 67 -13.58 -9.43 -1.45
CA SER A 67 -13.17 -8.10 -0.99
C SER A 67 -13.41 -7.05 -2.06
N LEU A 68 -13.09 -7.33 -3.33
CA LEU A 68 -13.36 -6.40 -4.43
C LEU A 68 -14.86 -6.09 -4.56
N GLY A 69 -15.71 -7.10 -4.37
CA GLY A 69 -17.16 -6.94 -4.35
C GLY A 69 -17.65 -6.04 -3.20
N ILE A 70 -17.16 -6.28 -1.99
CA ILE A 70 -17.49 -5.45 -0.81
C ILE A 70 -17.05 -4.00 -1.03
N MET A 71 -15.82 -3.82 -1.49
CA MET A 71 -15.23 -2.50 -1.68
C MET A 71 -15.91 -1.70 -2.80
N ARG A 72 -16.56 -2.37 -3.76
CA ARG A 72 -17.37 -1.74 -4.83
C ARG A 72 -18.81 -1.44 -4.41
N GLY A 73 -19.28 -2.00 -3.31
CA GLY A 73 -20.62 -1.73 -2.79
C GLY A 73 -20.70 -0.34 -2.16
N ASP A 74 -21.91 0.23 -2.11
CA ASP A 74 -22.19 1.55 -1.50
C ASP A 74 -22.33 1.49 0.04
N ASP A 75 -21.98 0.37 0.68
CA ASP A 75 -22.04 0.22 2.14
C ASP A 75 -20.70 0.62 2.77
N ASP A 76 -20.61 1.89 3.16
CA ASP A 76 -19.42 2.51 3.74
C ASP A 76 -18.88 1.73 4.96
N ILE A 77 -19.75 1.16 5.79
CA ILE A 77 -19.35 0.48 7.04
C ILE A 77 -18.60 -0.83 6.72
N GLN A 78 -19.09 -1.60 5.74
CA GLN A 78 -18.43 -2.83 5.31
C GLN A 78 -17.09 -2.55 4.64
N SER A 79 -16.98 -1.41 3.95
CA SER A 79 -15.75 -1.01 3.28
C SER A 79 -14.61 -0.71 4.27
N ASP A 80 -14.91 -0.03 5.40
CA ASP A 80 -13.93 0.30 6.43
C ASP A 80 -13.38 -0.94 7.14
N GLU A 81 -14.25 -1.88 7.51
CA GLU A 81 -13.85 -3.16 8.09
C GLU A 81 -12.99 -3.97 7.11
N GLN A 82 -13.39 -3.99 5.85
CA GLN A 82 -12.65 -4.70 4.81
C GLN A 82 -11.26 -4.07 4.54
N ILE A 83 -11.13 -2.74 4.60
CA ILE A 83 -9.85 -2.06 4.53
C ILE A 83 -8.96 -2.48 5.71
N TRP A 84 -9.50 -2.57 6.92
CA TRP A 84 -8.74 -3.01 8.09
C TRP A 84 -8.21 -4.44 7.91
N ILE A 85 -9.07 -5.37 7.45
CA ILE A 85 -8.69 -6.75 7.14
C ILE A 85 -7.56 -6.79 6.10
N LEU A 86 -7.68 -6.02 5.02
CA LEU A 86 -6.68 -5.98 3.95
C LEU A 86 -5.37 -5.27 4.37
N LYS A 87 -5.43 -4.33 5.32
CA LYS A 87 -4.23 -3.69 5.90
C LYS A 87 -3.48 -4.65 6.81
N ASN A 88 -4.19 -5.42 7.63
CA ASN A 88 -3.64 -6.11 8.79
C ASN A 88 -2.38 -6.97 8.48
N PRO A 89 -2.33 -7.77 7.40
CA PRO A 89 -1.15 -8.58 7.07
C PRO A 89 0.13 -7.75 6.90
N PHE A 90 0.02 -6.48 6.51
CA PHE A 90 1.16 -5.61 6.20
C PHE A 90 1.67 -4.83 7.40
N GLU A 91 1.02 -4.90 8.57
CA GLU A 91 1.30 -4.01 9.69
C GLU A 91 2.76 -4.06 10.14
N ARG A 92 3.28 -5.25 10.43
CA ARG A 92 4.70 -5.41 10.80
C ARG A 92 5.65 -4.91 9.72
N LEU A 93 5.36 -5.21 8.46
CA LEU A 93 6.21 -4.78 7.34
C LEU A 93 6.22 -3.25 7.21
N MET A 94 5.08 -2.59 7.44
CA MET A 94 5.01 -1.13 7.48
C MET A 94 5.80 -0.56 8.66
N GLU A 95 5.68 -1.14 9.85
CA GLU A 95 6.46 -0.73 11.02
C GLU A 95 7.97 -0.86 10.79
N ASP A 96 8.41 -1.97 10.19
CA ASP A 96 9.83 -2.23 9.94
C ASP A 96 10.43 -1.33 8.84
N THR A 97 9.62 -0.95 7.85
CA THR A 97 10.09 -0.18 6.68
C THR A 97 9.80 1.31 6.79
N ALA A 98 8.95 1.73 7.73
CA ALA A 98 8.64 3.12 7.92
C ALA A 98 9.87 3.91 8.40
N PRO A 99 10.05 5.15 7.93
CA PRO A 99 11.11 6.01 8.44
C PRO A 99 10.94 6.19 9.94
N LYS A 100 12.03 6.02 10.69
CA LYS A 100 12.00 6.23 12.14
C LYS A 100 11.60 7.69 12.41
N PRO A 101 10.58 7.94 13.24
CA PRO A 101 10.21 9.30 13.59
C PRO A 101 11.40 9.98 14.26
N THR A 102 11.85 11.09 13.71
CA THR A 102 12.73 12.01 14.43
C THR A 102 11.96 12.61 15.60
N SER A 103 12.67 13.04 16.65
CA SER A 103 12.07 13.60 17.88
C SER A 103 11.17 14.82 17.64
N VAL A 104 11.17 15.36 16.43
CA VAL A 104 10.26 16.39 15.93
C VAL A 104 9.67 15.88 14.62
N ASN A 105 8.34 15.80 14.55
CA ASN A 105 7.63 15.57 13.30
C ASN A 105 7.73 16.84 12.46
N HIS A 106 8.59 16.87 11.46
CA HIS A 106 8.78 18.06 10.65
C HIS A 106 7.66 18.16 9.60
N LEU A 107 7.19 19.38 9.32
CA LEU A 107 6.31 19.64 8.17
C LEU A 107 6.91 19.08 6.86
N PHE A 108 8.24 19.05 6.78
CA PHE A 108 8.98 18.41 5.70
C PHE A 108 8.61 16.93 5.52
N ASP A 109 8.54 16.14 6.59
CA ASP A 109 8.21 14.71 6.54
C ASP A 109 6.78 14.46 6.05
N TYR A 110 5.91 15.45 6.22
CA TYR A 110 4.55 15.43 5.70
C TYR A 110 4.49 15.79 4.21
N LEU A 111 5.22 16.84 3.80
CA LEU A 111 5.22 17.37 2.44
C LEU A 111 6.06 16.53 1.46
N TYR A 112 7.10 15.87 1.95
CA TYR A 112 8.07 15.12 1.15
C TYR A 112 8.19 13.65 1.61
N PRO A 113 7.07 12.89 1.65
CA PRO A 113 7.13 11.51 2.10
C PRO A 113 7.82 10.61 1.08
N LEU A 114 8.43 9.53 1.56
CA LEU A 114 8.83 8.38 0.75
C LEU A 114 7.59 7.59 0.33
N TYR A 115 7.52 7.21 -0.94
CA TYR A 115 6.42 6.39 -1.44
C TYR A 115 6.89 4.95 -1.56
N LEU A 116 6.29 4.06 -0.78
CA LEU A 116 6.70 2.67 -0.60
C LEU A 116 5.60 1.76 -1.14
N VAL A 117 5.96 0.74 -1.91
CA VAL A 117 5.00 -0.19 -2.54
C VAL A 117 5.09 -1.55 -1.88
N LEU A 118 3.94 -2.01 -1.38
CA LEU A 118 3.74 -3.31 -0.79
C LEU A 118 2.81 -4.13 -1.67
N GLU A 119 3.10 -5.40 -1.86
CA GLU A 119 2.29 -6.33 -2.65
C GLU A 119 1.81 -7.49 -1.79
N ALA A 120 0.55 -7.86 -1.96
CA ALA A 120 0.01 -9.11 -1.45
C ALA A 120 0.42 -10.25 -2.37
N ARG A 121 0.92 -11.36 -1.80
CA ARG A 121 1.29 -12.57 -2.54
C ARG A 121 0.73 -13.80 -1.84
N ALA A 122 0.42 -14.83 -2.63
CA ALA A 122 0.26 -16.18 -2.12
C ALA A 122 1.65 -16.84 -2.05
N ALA A 123 1.97 -17.50 -0.93
CA ALA A 123 3.25 -18.20 -0.79
C ALA A 123 3.28 -19.49 -1.62
N ASP A 124 2.14 -20.19 -1.65
CA ASP A 124 1.94 -21.45 -2.35
C ASP A 124 0.45 -21.67 -2.68
N LYS A 125 0.11 -22.88 -3.14
CA LYS A 125 -1.24 -23.23 -3.57
C LYS A 125 -2.25 -23.38 -2.44
N ASP A 126 -1.79 -23.83 -1.27
CA ASP A 126 -2.63 -24.12 -0.12
C ASP A 126 -2.64 -22.96 0.89
N SER A 127 -2.01 -21.85 0.53
CA SER A 127 -1.91 -20.64 1.33
C SER A 127 -3.30 -20.07 1.62
N ILE A 128 -3.60 -19.92 2.91
CA ILE A 128 -4.78 -19.23 3.42
C ILE A 128 -4.47 -17.82 3.92
N GLU A 129 -3.19 -17.49 4.08
CA GLU A 129 -2.70 -16.20 4.56
C GLU A 129 -1.95 -15.45 3.46
N ILE A 130 -2.09 -14.12 3.44
CA ILE A 130 -1.32 -13.25 2.56
C ILE A 130 0.13 -13.23 3.03
N GLN A 131 1.06 -13.37 2.08
CA GLN A 131 2.47 -13.09 2.27
C GLN A 131 2.77 -11.65 1.82
N PRO A 132 3.00 -10.71 2.76
CA PRO A 132 3.35 -9.33 2.43
C PRO A 132 4.73 -9.28 1.78
N HIS A 133 4.87 -8.51 0.71
CA HIS A 133 6.14 -8.32 0.03
C HIS A 133 6.44 -6.84 -0.22
N PHE A 134 7.62 -6.38 0.19
CA PHE A 134 8.10 -5.05 -0.15
C PHE A 134 8.66 -5.04 -1.57
N LYS A 135 7.98 -4.35 -2.49
CA LYS A 135 8.38 -4.26 -3.90
C LYS A 135 9.51 -3.24 -4.09
N GLY A 136 9.47 -2.14 -3.35
CA GLY A 136 10.42 -1.05 -3.47
C GLY A 136 9.81 0.33 -3.21
N SER A 137 10.58 1.37 -3.53
CA SER A 137 10.15 2.76 -3.42
C SER A 137 9.93 3.39 -4.80
N ILE A 138 9.01 4.35 -4.86
CA ILE A 138 8.75 5.16 -6.05
C ILE A 138 9.49 6.49 -5.90
N PRO A 139 10.41 6.83 -6.81
CA PRO A 139 11.02 8.15 -6.85
C PRO A 139 9.96 9.24 -7.01
N ARG A 140 10.08 10.34 -6.27
CA ARG A 140 9.09 11.43 -6.31
C ARG A 140 8.91 12.03 -7.70
N GLN A 141 9.96 12.05 -8.52
CA GLN A 141 9.89 12.53 -9.90
C GLN A 141 9.03 11.63 -10.80
N LEU A 142 8.85 10.38 -10.40
CA LEU A 142 8.03 9.40 -11.12
C LEU A 142 6.64 9.25 -10.52
N LEU A 143 6.31 10.03 -9.47
CA LEU A 143 4.96 10.00 -8.93
C LEU A 143 3.99 10.38 -10.02
N ASP A 144 4.10 11.52 -10.69
CA ASP A 144 3.10 11.89 -11.72
C ASP A 144 2.97 10.88 -12.87
N ALA A 145 3.98 10.06 -13.17
CA ALA A 145 3.89 8.99 -14.16
C ALA A 145 3.25 7.70 -13.60
N GLN A 146 3.67 7.24 -12.42
CA GLN A 146 3.16 6.01 -11.80
C GLN A 146 1.86 6.22 -11.02
N VAL A 147 1.65 7.40 -10.47
CA VAL A 147 0.40 7.93 -9.94
C VAL A 147 -0.56 8.23 -11.09
N ASN A 148 -0.15 8.52 -12.33
CA ASN A 148 -1.11 8.47 -13.44
C ASN A 148 -1.43 7.04 -13.90
N ILE A 149 -0.52 6.07 -13.73
CA ILE A 149 -0.81 4.64 -13.96
C ILE A 149 -1.66 4.05 -12.80
N CYS A 150 -1.45 4.50 -11.56
CA CYS A 150 -2.19 4.06 -10.36
C CYS A 150 -3.42 4.92 -10.02
N LEU A 151 -3.48 6.21 -10.34
CA LEU A 151 -4.60 7.14 -10.11
C LEU A 151 -5.44 7.42 -11.35
N TYR A 152 -4.88 7.41 -12.57
CA TYR A 152 -5.59 7.84 -13.78
C TYR A 152 -5.42 6.93 -15.01
N GLY A 153 -5.25 5.61 -14.88
CA GLY A 153 -5.41 4.66 -16.00
C GLY A 153 -4.83 5.10 -17.36
N LYS A 154 -3.69 5.79 -17.40
CA LYS A 154 -3.05 6.22 -18.65
C LYS A 154 -1.59 6.59 -18.44
N SER A 155 -0.72 5.79 -19.05
CA SER A 155 0.46 6.33 -19.72
C SER A 155 0.05 6.54 -21.17
N ARG A 156 -0.07 7.79 -21.63
CA ARG A 156 0.22 8.07 -23.03
C ARG A 156 1.73 7.92 -23.17
N GLN A 157 2.17 6.92 -23.94
CA GLN A 157 3.59 6.80 -24.28
C GLN A 157 4.10 8.14 -24.84
N PRO A 158 5.30 8.60 -24.43
CA PRO A 158 5.94 9.67 -25.16
C PRO A 158 6.21 9.15 -26.57
N ARG A 159 5.58 9.78 -27.58
CA ARG A 159 5.96 9.56 -28.97
C ARG A 159 7.42 9.99 -29.11
N ASN A 160 8.27 9.03 -29.46
CA ASN A 160 9.58 9.17 -30.08
C ASN A 160 10.01 10.62 -30.34
N LEU A 161 10.92 11.13 -29.52
CA LEU A 161 11.88 12.14 -29.96
C LEU A 161 13.17 11.39 -30.32
N TRP A 162 13.15 10.81 -31.52
CA TRP A 162 14.33 10.61 -32.33
C TRP A 162 14.13 11.46 -33.57
N LEU A 163 14.77 12.63 -33.59
CA LEU A 163 15.34 13.32 -34.74
C LEU A 163 16.41 14.27 -34.19
#